data_AF-A0A5E4PGX5-F1
#
_entry.id   AF-A0A5E4PGX5-F1
#
_cell.length_a   1.000
_cell.length_b   1.000
_cell.length_c   1.000
_cell.angle_alpha   90.00
_cell.angle_beta   90.00
_cell.angle_gamma   90.00
#
_symmetry.space_group_name_H-M   'P 1'
#
loop_
_entity.id
_entity.type
_entity.pdbx_description
1 polymer ?
#
loop_
_entity_poly.entity_id
_entity_poly.type
_entity_poly.pdbx_seq_one_letter_code
_entity_poly.pdbx_strand_id
1 'polypeptide(L)'
;MQRDEKENWRYGALCQEFGRMTDDVPVAGHADYKMYVSWPRPFVIFSHASLDRETESEIQKNNWKVHISIDPADLGRAWDLVFPILAANGCDLFKVTILPETYRDMEDYPRQTGNRYAGGSESMFAVKMSATGDIQQDVRERFPREEIEAATRIGQGMQITVYPVPGQESKIRTALYEIENILNAEGIRPGEMDKSDYPVGQFCSIRHTGFSHGGYTPAHLAAHYNPDNADESFYPVADGRFITALIMTMKGEDVEAKKQIFKTLPHTIQRIDNILMLQDLMRIIKLHMLEPEVNRRAARSSLFSMRGDSLKKIIKSVKVRALELAGHEAAISTVQNEAMMEILSVKQNPLDPKMPASLRQYLRMQKDGVITVREPDHPRRPHTQKK
;
A
#
# COMPACT_ATOMS: atom_id res chain seq x y z
N MET A 1 27.26 0.73 27.94
CA MET A 1 25.79 0.88 27.85
C MET A 1 25.32 -0.04 26.73
N GLN A 2 24.71 -1.18 27.07
CA GLN A 2 23.88 -1.89 26.10
C GLN A 2 22.71 -0.94 25.80
N ARG A 3 22.61 -0.45 24.55
CA ARG A 3 21.42 0.28 24.13
C ARG A 3 20.28 -0.74 24.25
N ASP A 4 19.30 -0.46 25.09
CA ASP A 4 18.04 -1.19 25.05
C ASP A 4 17.59 -1.18 23.59
N GLU A 5 17.55 -2.35 22.95
CA GLU A 5 17.04 -2.56 21.57
C GLU A 5 15.53 -2.33 21.49
N LYS A 6 15.01 -1.40 22.30
CA LYS A 6 13.60 -1.05 22.38
C LYS A 6 13.22 -0.33 21.10
N GLU A 7 12.53 -1.07 20.24
CA GLU A 7 11.64 -0.57 19.18
C GLU A 7 12.20 0.66 18.44
N ASN A 8 13.36 0.51 17.81
CA ASN A 8 14.03 1.58 17.07
C ASN A 8 13.22 2.15 15.89
N TRP A 9 12.09 1.52 15.54
CA TRP A 9 11.12 1.98 14.57
C TRP A 9 10.07 2.94 15.13
N ARG A 10 9.94 3.10 16.47
CA ARG A 10 9.04 4.07 17.10
C ARG A 10 9.33 5.47 16.58
N TYR A 11 8.30 6.28 16.37
CA TYR A 11 8.49 7.59 15.73
C TYR A 11 9.47 8.48 16.52
N GLY A 12 9.37 8.47 17.84
CA GLY A 12 10.28 9.21 18.71
C GLY A 12 11.74 8.76 18.59
N ALA A 13 11.99 7.45 18.42
CA ALA A 13 13.33 6.90 18.20
C ALA A 13 13.86 7.28 16.81
N LEU A 14 13.02 7.19 15.77
CA LEU A 14 13.37 7.64 14.42
C LEU A 14 13.81 9.10 14.42
N CYS A 15 13.07 9.98 15.10
CA CYS A 15 13.41 11.40 15.18
C CYS A 15 14.77 11.65 15.88
N GLN A 16 15.09 10.89 16.92
CA GLN A 16 16.35 11.03 17.67
C GLN A 16 17.56 10.53 16.89
N GLU A 17 17.40 9.45 16.13
CA GLU A 17 18.50 8.80 15.41
C GLU A 17 18.60 9.24 13.94
N PHE A 18 17.65 10.01 13.41
CA PHE A 18 17.60 10.39 11.99
C PHE A 18 18.93 10.94 11.43
N GLY A 19 19.61 11.82 12.17
CA GLY A 19 20.92 12.38 11.77
C GLY A 19 22.12 11.44 11.94
N ARG A 20 21.90 10.25 12.49
CA ARG A 20 22.94 9.25 12.79
C ARG A 20 22.74 7.94 12.04
N MET A 21 21.55 7.70 11.49
CA MET A 21 21.25 6.49 10.72
C MET A 21 22.12 6.45 9.46
N THR A 22 22.90 5.38 9.36
CA THR A 22 23.62 4.98 8.14
C THR A 22 22.76 4.03 7.30
N ASP A 23 23.31 3.54 6.20
CA ASP A 23 22.62 2.58 5.34
C ASP A 23 22.28 1.28 6.10
N ASP A 24 21.09 0.73 5.82
CA ASP A 24 20.61 -0.60 6.21
C ASP A 24 20.64 -0.96 7.71
N VAL A 25 19.99 -0.14 8.55
CA VAL A 25 19.79 -0.43 9.98
C VAL A 25 18.69 -1.49 10.17
N PRO A 26 18.93 -2.62 10.87
CA PRO A 26 17.89 -3.60 11.16
C PRO A 26 16.76 -3.02 12.02
N VAL A 27 15.53 -3.46 11.79
CA VAL A 27 14.37 -3.03 12.57
C VAL A 27 14.14 -3.94 13.78
N ALA A 28 14.16 -3.37 14.98
CA ALA A 28 14.01 -4.13 16.22
C ALA A 28 12.64 -4.80 16.30
N GLY A 29 12.63 -6.12 16.52
CA GLY A 29 11.40 -6.94 16.53
C GLY A 29 10.87 -7.32 15.14
N HIS A 30 11.49 -6.84 14.07
CA HIS A 30 11.10 -7.10 12.69
C HIS A 30 12.34 -7.41 11.85
N ALA A 31 12.94 -8.58 12.09
CA ALA A 31 14.21 -8.99 11.49
C ALA A 31 14.20 -8.99 9.95
N ASP A 32 13.01 -9.11 9.36
CA ASP A 32 12.83 -9.09 7.92
C ASP A 32 12.82 -7.67 7.33
N TYR A 33 12.89 -6.62 8.15
CA TYR A 33 12.96 -5.23 7.70
C TYR A 33 14.29 -4.59 8.02
N LYS A 34 14.75 -3.80 7.06
CA LYS A 34 15.81 -2.81 7.24
C LYS A 34 15.24 -1.41 7.03
N MET A 35 15.86 -0.43 7.67
CA MET A 35 15.54 0.97 7.48
C MET A 35 16.78 1.79 7.14
N TYR A 36 16.60 2.80 6.33
CA TYR A 36 17.65 3.74 5.95
C TYR A 36 17.07 5.12 5.67
N VAL A 37 17.94 6.13 5.72
CA VAL A 37 17.53 7.52 5.51
C VAL A 37 17.74 7.93 4.06
N SER A 38 16.71 8.53 3.45
CA SER A 38 16.76 9.01 2.07
C SER A 38 17.29 10.43 1.97
N TRP A 39 18.59 10.64 2.18
CA TRP A 39 19.18 11.97 2.03
C TRP A 39 19.05 12.50 0.59
N PRO A 40 18.69 13.79 0.39
CA PRO A 40 18.55 14.86 1.39
C PRO A 40 17.15 15.00 2.02
N ARG A 41 16.22 14.09 1.73
CA ARG A 41 14.83 14.19 2.18
C ARG A 41 14.68 13.55 3.57
N PRO A 42 13.84 14.10 4.46
CA PRO A 42 13.68 13.58 5.80
C PRO A 42 12.73 12.41 5.84
N PHE A 43 13.01 11.38 5.02
CA PHE A 43 12.28 10.13 5.02
C PHE A 43 13.15 9.04 5.64
N VAL A 44 12.53 8.26 6.52
CA VAL A 44 13.03 6.92 6.83
C VAL A 44 12.29 5.95 5.92
N ILE A 45 13.05 5.22 5.11
CA ILE A 45 12.53 4.18 4.22
C ILE A 45 12.69 2.84 4.92
N PHE A 46 11.65 2.02 4.86
CA PHE A 46 11.61 0.65 5.33
C PHE A 46 11.51 -0.27 4.12
N SER A 47 12.39 -1.25 4.07
CA SER A 47 12.45 -2.23 2.99
C SER A 47 12.52 -3.64 3.59
N HIS A 48 11.67 -4.53 3.11
CA HIS A 48 11.69 -5.93 3.47
C HIS A 48 12.89 -6.63 2.82
N ALA A 49 13.51 -7.57 3.51
CA ALA A 49 14.73 -8.26 3.11
C ALA A 49 14.53 -9.14 1.86
N SER A 50 13.29 -9.53 1.56
CA SER A 50 12.96 -10.25 0.33
C SER A 50 12.87 -9.35 -0.91
N LEU A 51 12.92 -8.03 -0.74
CA LEU A 51 12.80 -7.11 -1.87
C LEU A 51 14.12 -7.08 -2.66
N ASP A 52 14.13 -7.74 -3.82
CA ASP A 52 15.27 -7.68 -4.73
C ASP A 52 15.25 -6.41 -5.60
N ARG A 53 16.39 -6.15 -6.26
CA ARG A 53 16.56 -4.97 -7.11
C ARG A 53 15.65 -4.96 -8.34
N GLU A 54 15.27 -6.14 -8.83
CA GLU A 54 14.38 -6.24 -9.99
C GLU A 54 12.98 -5.79 -9.61
N THR A 55 12.47 -6.30 -8.49
CA THR A 55 11.20 -5.91 -7.88
C THR A 55 11.18 -4.43 -7.53
N GLU A 56 12.26 -3.88 -6.94
CA GLU A 56 12.38 -2.45 -6.68
C GLU A 56 12.31 -1.62 -7.98
N SER A 57 12.94 -2.10 -9.06
CA SER A 57 12.82 -1.48 -10.38
C SER A 57 11.40 -1.57 -10.94
N GLU A 58 10.68 -2.68 -10.73
CA GLU A 58 9.28 -2.82 -11.13
C GLU A 58 8.37 -1.87 -10.36
N ILE A 59 8.55 -1.72 -9.05
CA ILE A 59 7.82 -0.72 -8.25
C ILE A 59 7.99 0.68 -8.85
N GLN A 60 9.23 1.04 -9.19
CA GLN A 60 9.55 2.34 -9.79
C GLN A 60 8.89 2.51 -11.17
N LYS A 61 8.74 1.43 -11.94
CA LYS A 61 8.02 1.45 -13.21
C LYS A 61 6.50 1.54 -12.99
N ASN A 62 5.93 0.83 -12.03
CA ASN A 62 4.49 0.82 -11.85
C ASN A 62 3.95 2.15 -11.31
N ASN A 63 4.79 2.97 -10.68
CA ASN A 63 4.51 4.36 -10.30
C ASN A 63 3.28 4.60 -9.41
N TRP A 64 2.59 3.54 -8.99
CA TRP A 64 1.53 3.57 -8.00
C TRP A 64 2.12 3.81 -6.62
N LYS A 65 1.42 4.62 -5.83
CA LYS A 65 1.77 4.96 -4.45
C LYS A 65 0.48 5.11 -3.66
N VAL A 66 0.55 4.71 -2.42
CA VAL A 66 -0.49 5.01 -1.43
C VAL A 66 0.08 6.02 -0.46
N HIS A 67 -0.66 7.07 -0.17
CA HIS A 67 -0.30 8.03 0.86
C HIS A 67 -1.27 7.90 2.05
N ILE A 68 -0.74 8.02 3.26
CA ILE A 68 -1.53 8.12 4.49
C ILE A 68 -1.29 9.51 5.05
N SER A 69 -2.37 10.29 5.16
CA SER A 69 -2.37 11.69 5.55
C SER A 69 -2.87 11.84 6.98
N ILE A 70 -2.00 12.29 7.87
CA ILE A 70 -2.23 12.39 9.31
C ILE A 70 -2.03 13.84 9.74
N ASP A 71 -2.79 14.32 10.72
CA ASP A 71 -2.54 15.63 11.32
C ASP A 71 -1.11 15.66 11.90
N PRO A 72 -0.29 16.71 11.66
CA PRO A 72 1.12 16.73 12.04
C PRO A 72 1.34 16.43 13.53
N ALA A 73 0.44 16.91 14.39
CA ALA A 73 0.56 16.72 15.85
C ALA A 73 0.20 15.30 16.30
N ASP A 74 -0.45 14.50 15.47
CA ASP A 74 -0.78 13.10 15.76
C ASP A 74 0.17 12.10 15.06
N LEU A 75 1.07 12.55 14.17
CA LEU A 75 1.91 11.69 13.34
C LEU A 75 2.71 10.66 14.14
N GLY A 76 3.29 11.06 15.27
CA GLY A 76 4.07 10.14 16.10
C GLY A 76 3.23 9.00 16.68
N ARG A 77 2.04 9.30 17.19
CA ARG A 77 1.10 8.28 17.70
C ARG A 77 0.58 7.41 16.56
N ALA A 78 0.24 8.02 15.43
CA ALA A 78 -0.28 7.31 14.28
C ALA A 78 0.75 6.35 13.68
N TRP A 79 2.01 6.76 13.56
CA TRP A 79 3.08 5.91 13.05
C TRP A 79 3.27 4.65 13.90
N ASP A 80 3.27 4.80 15.22
CA ASP A 80 3.40 3.69 16.16
C ASP A 80 2.26 2.65 16.02
N LEU A 81 1.11 3.05 15.46
CA LEU A 81 -0.03 2.17 15.13
C LEU A 81 0.07 1.60 13.71
N VAL A 82 0.50 2.42 12.74
CA VAL A 82 0.53 2.08 11.32
C VAL A 82 1.65 1.09 10.99
N PHE A 83 2.85 1.30 11.54
CA PHE A 83 4.01 0.46 11.21
C PHE A 83 3.76 -1.03 11.48
N PRO A 84 3.26 -1.45 12.66
CA PRO A 84 2.97 -2.87 12.91
C PRO A 84 1.98 -3.47 11.91
N ILE A 85 0.99 -2.71 11.44
CA ILE A 85 0.00 -3.18 10.46
C ILE A 85 0.66 -3.38 9.10
N LEU A 86 1.48 -2.43 8.65
CA LEU A 86 2.22 -2.56 7.39
C LEU A 86 3.17 -3.76 7.42
N ALA A 87 3.89 -3.95 8.52
CA ALA A 87 4.79 -5.09 8.70
C ALA A 87 4.04 -6.43 8.76
N ALA A 88 2.94 -6.51 9.51
CA ALA A 88 2.14 -7.72 9.66
C ALA A 88 1.45 -8.14 8.34
N ASN A 89 1.08 -7.18 7.51
CA ASN A 89 0.52 -7.45 6.18
C ASN A 89 1.60 -7.68 5.11
N GLY A 90 2.89 -7.63 5.47
CA GLY A 90 4.01 -7.86 4.56
C GLY A 90 4.07 -6.83 3.43
N CYS A 91 3.91 -5.55 3.75
CA CYS A 91 4.15 -4.46 2.81
C CYS A 91 5.66 -4.25 2.66
N ASP A 92 6.23 -4.53 1.49
CA ASP A 92 7.68 -4.63 1.36
C ASP A 92 8.43 -3.30 1.31
N LEU A 93 7.79 -2.22 0.87
CA LEU A 93 8.43 -0.92 0.71
C LEU A 93 7.51 0.21 1.11
N PHE A 94 7.92 0.95 2.14
CA PHE A 94 7.21 2.14 2.58
C PHE A 94 8.17 3.12 3.23
N LYS A 95 7.70 4.34 3.47
CA LYS A 95 8.48 5.38 4.13
C LYS A 95 7.61 6.25 5.01
N VAL A 96 8.24 6.89 5.98
CA VAL A 96 7.63 7.91 6.84
C VAL A 96 8.46 9.17 6.84
N THR A 97 7.78 10.30 6.86
CA THR A 97 8.38 11.62 7.00
C THR A 97 8.72 11.91 8.45
N ILE A 98 9.94 12.39 8.70
CA ILE A 98 10.39 12.91 9.98
C ILE A 98 10.19 14.43 9.96
N LEU A 99 9.23 14.92 10.75
CA LEU A 99 8.83 16.33 10.73
C LEU A 99 9.75 17.24 11.54
N PRO A 100 10.12 18.44 11.05
CA PRO A 100 11.05 19.38 11.69
C PRO A 100 10.79 19.76 13.16
N GLU A 101 9.55 19.67 13.64
CA GLU A 101 9.16 20.04 15.01
C GLU A 101 9.73 19.09 16.07
N THR A 102 10.07 17.85 15.70
CA THR A 102 10.81 16.92 16.57
C THR A 102 12.33 17.18 16.57
N TYR A 103 12.82 18.06 15.70
CA TYR A 103 14.23 18.44 15.62
C TYR A 103 14.47 19.67 16.50
N ARG A 104 14.78 19.42 17.78
CA ARG A 104 15.23 20.49 18.69
C ARG A 104 16.55 21.15 18.25
N ASP A 105 17.41 20.44 17.52
CA ASP A 105 18.84 20.83 17.42
C ASP A 105 19.41 20.95 15.99
N MET A 106 18.58 21.09 14.95
CA MET A 106 19.10 21.10 13.56
C MET A 106 19.78 22.42 13.13
N GLU A 107 19.69 23.52 13.89
CA GLU A 107 20.43 24.77 13.58
C GLU A 107 21.95 24.55 13.42
N ASP A 108 22.51 23.51 14.06
CA ASP A 108 23.92 23.16 13.95
C ASP A 108 24.24 22.08 12.90
N TYR A 109 23.25 21.44 12.29
CA TYR A 109 23.48 20.29 11.39
C TYR A 109 24.03 20.66 10.00
N PRO A 110 23.59 21.75 9.34
CA PRO A 110 24.22 22.22 8.10
C PRO A 110 25.71 22.55 8.29
N ARG A 111 26.13 22.90 9.52
CA ARG A 111 27.53 23.23 9.84
C ARG A 111 28.42 21.99 9.97
N GLN A 112 27.87 20.84 10.36
CA GLN A 112 28.67 19.63 10.62
C GLN A 112 28.87 18.74 9.39
N THR A 113 27.94 18.73 8.44
CA THR A 113 28.00 17.80 7.28
C THR A 113 28.89 18.25 6.13
N GLY A 114 29.60 19.39 6.28
CA GLY A 114 30.72 19.72 5.40
C GLY A 114 30.35 19.67 3.92
N ASN A 115 29.34 20.45 3.52
CA ASN A 115 29.25 21.01 2.17
C ASN A 115 29.30 19.98 1.01
N ARG A 116 28.19 19.25 0.76
CA ARG A 116 27.95 18.56 -0.53
C ARG A 116 26.49 18.23 -0.88
N TYR A 117 25.53 18.34 0.05
CA TYR A 117 24.12 17.96 -0.18
C TYR A 117 23.09 19.05 0.20
N ALA A 118 23.51 20.32 0.26
CA ALA A 118 22.71 21.44 0.79
C ALA A 118 21.38 21.72 0.06
N GLY A 119 21.22 21.29 -1.19
CA GLY A 119 20.05 21.70 -1.99
C GLY A 119 18.70 21.14 -1.53
N GLY A 120 18.64 19.95 -0.92
CA GLY A 120 17.36 19.32 -0.58
C GLY A 120 16.98 19.34 0.90
N SER A 121 17.93 19.58 1.81
CA SER A 121 17.65 19.68 3.24
C SER A 121 17.19 21.08 3.64
N GLU A 122 17.62 22.12 2.91
CA GLU A 122 17.25 23.50 3.21
C GLU A 122 15.79 23.84 2.80
N SER A 123 15.25 23.22 1.74
CA SER A 123 13.82 23.37 1.39
C SER A 123 12.86 22.69 2.37
N MET A 124 13.32 21.66 3.11
CA MET A 124 12.57 21.08 4.23
C MET A 124 12.70 21.91 5.51
N PHE A 125 13.81 22.63 5.69
CA PHE A 125 13.91 23.68 6.71
C PHE A 125 12.88 24.80 6.50
N ALA A 126 12.53 25.09 5.24
CA ALA A 126 11.41 25.96 4.90
C ALA A 126 10.06 25.45 5.45
N VAL A 127 9.89 24.12 5.61
CA VAL A 127 8.66 23.51 6.20
C VAL A 127 8.54 23.82 7.68
N LYS A 128 9.66 23.84 8.42
CA LYS A 128 9.67 24.29 9.82
C LYS A 128 9.11 25.71 9.96
N MET A 129 9.34 26.54 8.95
CA MET A 129 8.90 27.93 8.91
C MET A 129 7.50 28.13 8.27
N SER A 130 7.05 27.21 7.41
CA SER A 130 5.71 27.28 6.82
C SER A 130 4.62 26.75 7.76
N ALA A 131 4.93 25.75 8.59
CA ALA A 131 4.01 25.25 9.62
C ALA A 131 3.69 26.33 10.68
N THR A 132 4.60 27.28 10.92
CA THR A 132 4.39 28.43 11.81
C THR A 132 3.83 29.67 11.11
N GLY A 133 3.60 29.62 9.79
CA GLY A 133 3.10 30.75 8.98
C GLY A 133 4.14 31.82 8.62
N ASP A 134 5.33 31.78 9.23
CA ASP A 134 6.41 32.77 9.05
C ASP A 134 7.54 32.20 8.18
N ILE A 135 7.26 32.00 6.89
CA ILE A 135 8.34 31.74 5.92
C ILE A 135 9.15 33.03 5.78
N GLN A 136 10.35 33.06 6.37
CA GLN A 136 11.26 34.20 6.23
C GLN A 136 11.52 34.50 4.75
N GLN A 137 11.62 35.80 4.42
CA GLN A 137 11.73 36.27 3.04
C GLN A 137 12.95 35.68 2.31
N ASP A 138 14.04 35.45 3.04
CA ASP A 138 15.28 34.84 2.54
C ASP A 138 15.09 33.39 2.08
N VAL A 139 14.20 32.63 2.72
CA VAL A 139 13.84 31.26 2.30
C VAL A 139 13.06 31.30 0.97
N ARG A 140 12.13 32.25 0.81
CA ARG A 140 11.38 32.42 -0.44
C ARG A 140 12.26 32.83 -1.62
N GLU A 141 13.32 33.57 -1.34
CA GLU A 141 14.29 34.00 -2.35
C GLU A 141 15.28 32.89 -2.74
N ARG A 142 15.49 31.89 -1.87
CA ARG A 142 16.45 30.79 -2.09
C ARG A 142 15.84 29.53 -2.70
N PHE A 143 14.56 29.23 -2.44
CA PHE A 143 13.93 28.00 -2.93
C PHE A 143 12.84 28.30 -3.98
N PRO A 144 12.76 27.49 -5.05
CA PRO A 144 11.62 27.53 -5.96
C PRO A 144 10.31 27.34 -5.18
N ARG A 145 9.29 28.09 -5.56
CA ARG A 145 7.97 28.05 -4.92
C ARG A 145 7.41 26.62 -4.87
N GLU A 146 7.65 25.85 -5.91
CA GLU A 146 7.19 24.46 -6.06
C GLU A 146 7.80 23.53 -5.00
N GLU A 147 9.04 23.77 -4.58
CA GLU A 147 9.68 23.00 -3.51
C GLU A 147 9.07 23.32 -2.16
N ILE A 148 8.80 24.60 -1.89
CA ILE A 148 8.14 25.06 -0.67
C ILE A 148 6.73 24.46 -0.58
N GLU A 149 5.97 24.49 -1.68
CA GLU A 149 4.64 23.90 -1.75
C GLU A 149 4.69 22.38 -1.54
N ALA A 150 5.62 21.67 -2.20
CA ALA A 150 5.78 20.22 -2.05
C ALA A 150 6.15 19.81 -0.61
N ALA A 151 6.99 20.61 0.04
CA ALA A 151 7.47 20.34 1.38
C ALA A 151 6.39 20.69 2.43
N THR A 152 5.68 21.82 2.26
CA THR A 152 4.53 22.21 3.12
C THR A 152 3.44 21.15 3.07
N ARG A 153 3.16 20.64 1.87
CA ARG A 153 2.21 19.57 1.63
C ARG A 153 2.55 18.29 2.40
N ILE A 154 3.82 17.90 2.44
CA ILE A 154 4.32 16.77 3.25
C ILE A 154 4.27 17.09 4.76
N GLY A 155 4.38 18.37 5.13
CA GLY A 155 4.15 18.80 6.51
C GLY A 155 2.72 18.51 6.96
N GLN A 156 1.73 18.92 6.16
CA GLN A 156 0.30 18.87 6.51
C GLN A 156 -0.40 17.53 6.24
N GLY A 157 0.18 16.67 5.39
CA GLY A 157 -0.40 15.37 5.04
C GLY A 157 0.53 14.50 4.20
N MET A 158 0.05 13.32 3.79
CA MET A 158 0.80 12.30 3.02
C MET A 158 2.17 11.93 3.61
N GLN A 159 2.30 11.93 4.94
CA GLN A 159 3.57 11.74 5.62
C GLN A 159 4.09 10.31 5.51
N ILE A 160 3.20 9.34 5.36
CA ILE A 160 3.55 7.94 5.11
C ILE A 160 3.23 7.62 3.66
N THR A 161 4.17 6.97 2.97
CA THR A 161 3.97 6.48 1.60
C THR A 161 4.23 4.99 1.56
N VAL A 162 3.30 4.21 1.03
CA VAL A 162 3.47 2.78 0.74
C VAL A 162 3.63 2.62 -0.77
N TYR A 163 4.64 1.86 -1.17
CA TYR A 163 4.96 1.58 -2.55
C TYR A 163 4.50 0.15 -2.87
N PRO A 164 3.47 0.00 -3.71
CA PRO A 164 2.99 -1.33 -3.99
C PRO A 164 3.91 -2.17 -4.84
N VAL A 165 4.17 -3.38 -4.36
CA VAL A 165 4.78 -4.45 -5.14
C VAL A 165 3.70 -5.14 -5.97
N PRO A 166 3.93 -5.41 -7.27
CA PRO A 166 3.04 -6.25 -8.07
C PRO A 166 2.70 -7.57 -7.39
N GLY A 167 1.42 -7.92 -7.36
CA GLY A 167 0.94 -9.14 -6.69
C GLY A 167 0.68 -8.99 -5.19
N GLN A 168 0.96 -7.83 -4.60
CA GLN A 168 0.64 -7.52 -3.19
C GLN A 168 -0.59 -6.63 -3.00
N GLU A 169 -1.40 -6.47 -4.03
CA GLU A 169 -2.59 -5.61 -4.03
C GLU A 169 -3.53 -5.95 -2.88
N SER A 170 -3.77 -7.25 -2.65
CA SER A 170 -4.67 -7.72 -1.59
C SER A 170 -4.14 -7.39 -0.20
N LYS A 171 -2.85 -7.62 0.03
CA LYS A 171 -2.15 -7.30 1.29
C LYS A 171 -2.26 -5.81 1.62
N ILE A 172 -1.99 -4.97 0.63
CA ILE A 172 -2.05 -3.51 0.79
C ILE A 172 -3.49 -3.07 1.07
N ARG A 173 -4.49 -3.62 0.38
CA ARG A 173 -5.90 -3.31 0.69
C ARG A 173 -6.29 -3.69 2.11
N THR A 174 -5.88 -4.87 2.59
CA THR A 174 -6.11 -5.29 3.98
C THR A 174 -5.44 -4.33 4.96
N ALA A 175 -4.16 -4.01 4.75
CA ALA A 175 -3.41 -3.08 5.58
C ALA A 175 -4.09 -1.71 5.65
N LEU A 176 -4.55 -1.16 4.52
CA LEU A 176 -5.19 0.15 4.48
C LEU A 176 -6.55 0.15 5.18
N TYR A 177 -7.32 -0.93 5.05
CA TYR A 177 -8.56 -1.08 5.82
C TYR A 177 -8.30 -1.12 7.33
N GLU A 178 -7.30 -1.88 7.77
CA GLU A 178 -6.90 -1.95 9.19
C GLU A 178 -6.39 -0.60 9.70
N ILE A 179 -5.59 0.10 8.91
CA ILE A 179 -5.08 1.45 9.21
C ILE A 179 -6.24 2.45 9.37
N GLU A 180 -7.17 2.49 8.42
CA GLU A 180 -8.34 3.37 8.51
C GLU A 180 -9.13 3.12 9.80
N ASN A 181 -9.35 1.85 10.16
CA ASN A 181 -10.11 1.49 11.34
C ASN A 181 -9.37 1.85 12.64
N ILE A 182 -8.07 1.53 12.75
CA ILE A 182 -7.33 1.79 13.98
C ILE A 182 -7.13 3.29 14.21
N LEU A 183 -6.83 4.05 13.17
CA LEU A 183 -6.62 5.50 13.29
C LEU A 183 -7.92 6.20 13.71
N ASN A 184 -9.05 5.79 13.15
CA ASN A 184 -10.37 6.27 13.58
C ASN A 184 -10.69 5.89 15.03
N ALA A 185 -10.43 4.64 15.42
CA ALA A 185 -10.71 4.16 16.78
C ALA A 185 -9.87 4.88 17.85
N GLU A 186 -8.62 5.22 17.53
CA GLU A 186 -7.68 5.93 18.41
C GLU A 186 -7.84 7.45 18.37
N GLY A 187 -8.84 7.95 17.63
CA GLY A 187 -9.13 9.38 17.52
C GLY A 187 -8.02 10.19 16.86
N ILE A 188 -7.24 9.58 15.96
CA ILE A 188 -6.22 10.27 15.18
C ILE A 188 -6.90 11.22 14.21
N ARG A 189 -6.40 12.46 14.11
CA ARG A 189 -6.95 13.45 13.17
C ARG A 189 -6.37 13.23 11.76
N PRO A 190 -7.20 13.30 10.71
CA PRO A 190 -6.72 13.18 9.34
C PRO A 190 -5.93 14.42 8.93
N GLY A 191 -4.88 14.22 8.14
CA GLY A 191 -4.11 15.29 7.51
C GLY A 191 -4.68 15.70 6.16
N GLU A 192 -4.03 16.66 5.51
CA GLU A 192 -4.45 17.14 4.19
C GLU A 192 -4.06 16.17 3.07
N MET A 193 -5.05 15.69 2.30
CA MET A 193 -4.80 14.98 1.05
C MET A 193 -4.61 15.98 -0.09
N ASP A 194 -3.63 15.72 -0.94
CA ASP A 194 -3.41 16.57 -2.12
C ASP A 194 -4.45 16.32 -3.20
N LYS A 195 -4.77 17.35 -3.98
CA LYS A 195 -5.70 17.25 -5.12
C LYS A 195 -5.26 16.28 -6.22
N SER A 196 -3.95 16.00 -6.32
CA SER A 196 -3.40 15.02 -7.26
C SER A 196 -3.59 13.58 -6.79
N ASP A 197 -4.14 13.37 -5.61
CA ASP A 197 -4.37 12.07 -5.02
C ASP A 197 -5.87 11.72 -5.04
N TYR A 198 -6.15 10.42 -5.09
CA TYR A 198 -7.51 9.91 -5.04
C TYR A 198 -7.83 9.35 -3.65
N PRO A 199 -8.79 9.93 -2.90
CA PRO A 199 -9.12 9.44 -1.58
C PRO A 199 -9.75 8.03 -1.67
N VAL A 200 -9.21 7.10 -0.89
CA VAL A 200 -9.75 5.74 -0.71
C VAL A 200 -10.28 5.49 0.70
N GLY A 201 -10.01 6.40 1.63
CA GLY A 201 -10.53 6.45 2.99
C GLY A 201 -10.44 7.85 3.58
N GLN A 202 -10.50 7.97 4.90
CA GLN A 202 -10.34 9.25 5.61
C GLN A 202 -8.87 9.65 5.75
N PHE A 203 -7.96 8.68 5.80
CA PHE A 203 -6.51 8.90 5.91
C PHE A 203 -5.77 8.50 4.64
N CYS A 204 -6.27 7.50 3.92
CA CYS A 204 -5.57 6.89 2.79
C CYS A 204 -6.00 7.46 1.44
N SER A 205 -5.03 7.74 0.58
CA SER A 205 -5.21 8.11 -0.82
C SER A 205 -4.26 7.37 -1.73
N ILE A 206 -4.61 7.25 -3.02
CA ILE A 206 -3.78 6.57 -4.03
C ILE A 206 -3.43 7.52 -5.16
N ARG A 207 -2.28 7.26 -5.77
CA ARG A 207 -1.83 8.01 -6.94
C ARG A 207 -0.88 7.19 -7.81
N HIS A 208 -1.08 7.26 -9.12
CA HIS A 208 -0.09 6.94 -10.12
C HIS A 208 0.67 8.21 -10.51
N THR A 209 1.99 8.22 -10.37
CA THR A 209 2.75 9.47 -10.54
C THR A 209 2.94 9.92 -11.96
N GLY A 210 2.59 9.11 -12.96
CA GLY A 210 2.70 9.52 -14.36
C GLY A 210 4.10 9.33 -14.94
N PHE A 211 4.17 9.27 -16.28
CA PHE A 211 5.38 9.20 -17.10
C PHE A 211 5.49 10.34 -18.10
N SER A 212 4.55 11.29 -18.07
CA SER A 212 4.22 12.22 -19.17
C SER A 212 5.37 13.08 -19.71
N HIS A 213 6.55 13.07 -19.09
CA HIS A 213 7.77 13.77 -19.56
C HIS A 213 9.04 12.89 -19.60
N GLY A 214 8.92 11.57 -19.76
CA GLY A 214 10.08 10.66 -19.74
C GLY A 214 10.62 10.42 -18.33
N GLY A 215 9.80 10.66 -17.31
CA GLY A 215 10.15 10.53 -15.89
C GLY A 215 8.98 10.82 -14.96
N TYR A 216 9.29 10.90 -13.66
CA TYR A 216 8.35 11.19 -12.57
C TYR A 216 7.62 12.54 -12.77
N THR A 217 6.28 12.55 -12.79
CA THR A 217 5.50 13.80 -12.77
C THR A 217 5.28 14.27 -11.33
N PRO A 218 5.82 15.45 -10.95
CA PRO A 218 5.61 16.02 -9.62
C PRO A 218 4.13 16.24 -9.28
N ALA A 219 3.81 16.26 -7.99
CA ALA A 219 2.44 16.44 -7.51
C ALA A 219 1.72 17.69 -7.99
N HIS A 220 2.39 18.83 -7.87
CA HIS A 220 1.82 20.11 -8.27
C HIS A 220 1.53 20.21 -9.77
N LEU A 221 2.15 19.35 -10.60
CA LEU A 221 1.93 19.27 -12.05
C LEU A 221 0.91 18.21 -12.47
N ALA A 222 0.57 17.26 -11.58
CA ALA A 222 -0.37 16.21 -11.91
C ALA A 222 -1.80 16.77 -11.97
N ALA A 223 -2.41 16.71 -13.16
CA ALA A 223 -3.79 17.16 -13.37
C ALA A 223 -4.84 16.28 -12.67
N HIS A 224 -4.52 15.00 -12.48
CA HIS A 224 -5.32 14.01 -11.76
C HIS A 224 -4.42 12.90 -11.21
N TYR A 225 -5.00 11.99 -10.41
CA TYR A 225 -4.27 10.90 -9.75
C TYR A 225 -3.74 9.80 -10.65
N ASN A 226 -4.17 9.74 -11.90
CA ASN A 226 -3.76 8.69 -12.85
C ASN A 226 -3.50 9.27 -14.24
N PRO A 227 -2.52 10.19 -14.39
CA PRO A 227 -2.33 10.99 -15.59
C PRO A 227 -2.07 10.19 -16.87
N ASP A 228 -1.62 8.93 -16.74
CA ASP A 228 -1.33 8.06 -17.87
C ASP A 228 -2.48 7.09 -18.21
N ASN A 229 -3.58 7.13 -17.46
CA ASN A 229 -4.64 6.12 -17.50
C ASN A 229 -4.08 4.69 -17.35
N ALA A 230 -3.11 4.53 -16.44
CA ALA A 230 -2.55 3.23 -16.09
C ALA A 230 -3.67 2.31 -15.56
N ASP A 231 -3.49 1.01 -15.75
CA ASP A 231 -4.46 0.03 -15.27
C ASP A 231 -4.65 0.16 -13.75
N GLU A 232 -5.90 0.34 -13.35
CA GLU A 232 -6.32 0.45 -11.96
C GLU A 232 -6.54 -0.93 -11.32
N SER A 233 -6.14 -2.02 -11.95
CA SER A 233 -6.18 -3.36 -11.36
C SER A 233 -5.53 -3.43 -9.98
N PHE A 234 -4.55 -2.55 -9.72
CA PHE A 234 -3.95 -2.37 -8.39
C PHE A 234 -4.99 -2.03 -7.30
N TYR A 235 -5.98 -1.22 -7.67
CA TYR A 235 -7.04 -0.75 -6.80
C TYR A 235 -8.34 -0.70 -7.61
N PRO A 236 -9.21 -1.73 -7.57
CA PRO A 236 -10.55 -1.59 -8.11
C PRO A 236 -11.30 -0.53 -7.29
N VAL A 237 -11.10 0.71 -7.71
CA VAL A 237 -11.70 1.94 -7.20
C VAL A 237 -13.22 1.81 -7.11
N ALA A 238 -13.79 0.94 -7.95
CA ALA A 238 -15.21 0.61 -8.00
C ALA A 238 -15.76 -0.02 -6.70
N ASP A 239 -14.98 -0.78 -5.93
CA ASP A 239 -15.55 -1.64 -4.89
C ASP A 239 -15.53 -0.99 -3.49
N GLY A 240 -14.48 -0.22 -3.18
CA GLY A 240 -14.38 0.52 -1.91
C GLY A 240 -15.31 1.73 -1.84
N ARG A 241 -15.45 2.49 -2.94
CA ARG A 241 -16.44 3.58 -3.04
C ARG A 241 -17.86 3.07 -2.95
N PHE A 242 -18.15 1.92 -3.55
CA PHE A 242 -19.48 1.36 -3.50
C PHE A 242 -19.86 0.96 -2.07
N ILE A 243 -18.99 0.24 -1.33
CA ILE A 243 -19.29 -0.14 0.05
C ILE A 243 -19.34 1.09 0.97
N THR A 244 -18.40 2.03 0.83
CA THR A 244 -18.39 3.25 1.64
C THR A 244 -19.57 4.16 1.34
N ALA A 245 -19.90 4.39 0.07
CA ALA A 245 -21.10 5.12 -0.34
C ALA A 245 -22.36 4.37 0.10
N LEU A 246 -22.41 3.04 0.00
CA LEU A 246 -23.52 2.24 0.53
C LEU A 246 -23.67 2.44 2.04
N ILE A 247 -22.59 2.39 2.82
CA ILE A 247 -22.63 2.62 4.28
C ILE A 247 -23.10 4.05 4.58
N MET A 248 -22.51 5.07 3.97
CA MET A 248 -22.84 6.48 4.21
C MET A 248 -24.28 6.79 3.78
N THR A 249 -24.69 6.34 2.61
CA THR A 249 -26.05 6.51 2.10
C THR A 249 -27.06 5.70 2.92
N MET A 250 -26.72 4.51 3.42
CA MET A 250 -27.61 3.76 4.31
C MET A 250 -27.76 4.42 5.69
N LYS A 251 -26.73 5.13 6.17
CA LYS A 251 -26.79 5.94 7.41
C LYS A 251 -27.53 7.28 7.23
N GLY A 252 -27.52 7.89 6.05
CA GLY A 252 -28.23 9.16 5.76
C GLY A 252 -29.71 8.99 5.42
N GLU A 253 -30.47 10.09 5.34
CA GLU A 253 -31.91 10.08 4.97
C GLU A 253 -32.19 10.27 3.47
N ASP A 254 -31.15 10.42 2.62
CA ASP A 254 -31.34 10.62 1.18
C ASP A 254 -31.89 9.35 0.49
N VAL A 255 -33.19 9.37 0.25
CA VAL A 255 -33.95 8.26 -0.34
C VAL A 255 -33.57 8.01 -1.80
N GLU A 256 -33.19 9.04 -2.56
CA GLU A 256 -32.93 8.91 -3.99
C GLU A 256 -31.52 8.36 -4.24
N ALA A 257 -30.53 8.81 -3.46
CA ALA A 257 -29.21 8.19 -3.43
C ALA A 257 -29.29 6.70 -3.06
N LYS A 258 -30.14 6.33 -2.06
CA LYS A 258 -30.38 4.92 -1.70
C LYS A 258 -30.89 4.11 -2.89
N LYS A 259 -31.91 4.60 -3.60
CA LYS A 259 -32.48 3.88 -4.77
C LYS A 259 -31.46 3.66 -5.88
N GLN A 260 -30.66 4.70 -6.18
CA GLN A 260 -29.66 4.62 -7.24
C GLN A 260 -28.58 3.58 -6.91
N ILE A 261 -28.14 3.52 -5.65
CA ILE A 261 -27.19 2.50 -5.17
C ILE A 261 -27.80 1.10 -5.27
N PHE A 262 -29.06 0.90 -4.86
CA PHE A 262 -29.72 -0.41 -4.97
C PHE A 262 -29.86 -0.90 -6.42
N LYS A 263 -29.99 0.03 -7.38
CA LYS A 263 -30.08 -0.30 -8.80
C LYS A 263 -28.74 -0.81 -9.36
N THR A 264 -27.62 -0.28 -8.87
CA THR A 264 -26.26 -0.65 -9.34
C THR A 264 -25.60 -1.76 -8.52
N LEU A 265 -26.12 -2.03 -7.31
CA LEU A 265 -25.61 -3.03 -6.36
C LEU A 265 -25.43 -4.45 -6.97
N PRO A 266 -26.35 -5.01 -7.78
CA PRO A 266 -26.15 -6.34 -8.35
C PRO A 266 -24.94 -6.43 -9.29
N HIS A 267 -24.70 -5.40 -10.10
CA HIS A 267 -23.54 -5.33 -10.99
C HIS A 267 -22.25 -5.16 -10.20
N THR A 268 -22.30 -4.45 -9.07
CA THR A 268 -21.14 -4.25 -8.21
C THR A 268 -20.77 -5.55 -7.48
N ILE A 269 -21.75 -6.28 -6.97
CA ILE A 269 -21.54 -7.60 -6.34
C ILE A 269 -20.84 -8.58 -7.30
N GLN A 270 -21.18 -8.54 -8.59
CA GLN A 270 -20.55 -9.39 -9.60
C GLN A 270 -19.08 -9.07 -9.85
N ARG A 271 -18.63 -7.86 -9.49
CA ARG A 271 -17.23 -7.40 -9.63
C ARG A 271 -16.40 -7.61 -8.38
N ILE A 272 -17.02 -7.92 -7.25
CA ILE A 272 -16.29 -8.22 -6.01
C ILE A 272 -15.70 -9.62 -6.12
N ASP A 273 -14.37 -9.67 -6.16
CA ASP A 273 -13.57 -10.89 -6.21
C ASP A 273 -12.98 -11.27 -4.85
N ASN A 274 -13.35 -10.53 -3.79
CA ASN A 274 -12.89 -10.77 -2.42
C ASN A 274 -14.05 -11.24 -1.52
N ILE A 275 -13.92 -12.44 -0.98
CA ILE A 275 -14.94 -13.06 -0.12
C ILE A 275 -15.17 -12.29 1.19
N LEU A 276 -14.13 -11.68 1.77
CA LEU A 276 -14.24 -10.87 2.99
C LEU A 276 -15.09 -9.62 2.75
N MET A 277 -14.92 -8.97 1.60
CA MET A 277 -15.75 -7.83 1.21
C MET A 277 -17.22 -8.20 1.02
N LEU A 278 -17.51 -9.39 0.47
CA LEU A 278 -18.88 -9.90 0.37
C LEU A 278 -19.47 -10.20 1.75
N GLN A 279 -18.67 -10.72 2.69
CA GLN A 279 -19.10 -10.97 4.06
C GLN A 279 -19.41 -9.66 4.80
N ASP A 280 -18.58 -8.63 4.64
CA ASP A 280 -18.82 -7.30 5.21
C ASP A 280 -20.05 -6.64 4.59
N LEU A 281 -20.20 -6.71 3.27
CA LEU A 281 -21.40 -6.25 2.57
C LEU A 281 -22.65 -6.98 3.10
N MET A 282 -22.59 -8.29 3.33
CA MET A 282 -23.68 -9.05 3.95
C MET A 282 -23.95 -8.60 5.39
N ARG A 283 -22.92 -8.33 6.17
CA ARG A 283 -23.05 -7.86 7.57
C ARG A 283 -23.71 -6.48 7.61
N ILE A 284 -23.28 -5.57 6.75
CA ILE A 284 -23.86 -4.22 6.58
C ILE A 284 -25.33 -4.31 6.16
N ILE A 285 -25.64 -5.16 5.17
CA ILE A 285 -27.03 -5.40 4.74
C ILE A 285 -27.87 -5.96 5.91
N LYS A 286 -27.35 -6.92 6.68
CA LYS A 286 -28.06 -7.47 7.85
C LYS A 286 -28.32 -6.42 8.92
N LEU A 287 -27.29 -5.68 9.34
CA LEU A 287 -27.37 -4.69 10.41
C LEU A 287 -28.33 -3.54 10.06
N HIS A 288 -28.25 -3.03 8.83
CA HIS A 288 -29.01 -1.83 8.46
C HIS A 288 -30.34 -2.10 7.76
N MET A 289 -30.55 -3.28 7.19
CA MET A 289 -31.78 -3.59 6.44
C MET A 289 -32.67 -4.64 7.11
N LEU A 290 -32.11 -5.54 7.91
CA LEU A 290 -32.85 -6.67 8.47
C LEU A 290 -33.15 -6.52 9.97
N GLU A 291 -32.51 -5.59 10.69
CA GLU A 291 -32.82 -5.43 12.12
C GLU A 291 -34.20 -4.78 12.37
N PRO A 292 -34.97 -5.28 13.36
CA PRO A 292 -36.37 -4.88 13.55
C PRO A 292 -36.58 -3.43 14.01
N GLU A 293 -35.64 -2.82 14.75
CA GLU A 293 -35.84 -1.46 15.29
C GLU A 293 -35.71 -0.37 14.23
N VAL A 294 -34.76 -0.50 13.29
CA VAL A 294 -34.65 0.36 12.11
C VAL A 294 -35.87 0.16 11.19
N ASN A 295 -36.36 -1.08 11.08
CA ASN A 295 -37.55 -1.42 10.30
C ASN A 295 -38.85 -0.83 10.88
N ARG A 296 -39.01 -0.70 12.20
CA ARG A 296 -40.22 -0.11 12.81
C ARG A 296 -40.38 1.38 12.53
N ARG A 297 -39.30 2.16 12.44
CA ARG A 297 -39.38 3.60 12.08
C ARG A 297 -39.66 3.83 10.60
N ALA A 298 -39.16 2.96 9.73
CA ALA A 298 -39.27 3.14 8.28
C ALA A 298 -40.56 2.54 7.66
N ALA A 299 -41.20 1.57 8.33
CA ALA A 299 -42.41 0.87 7.87
C ALA A 299 -43.68 1.74 7.73
N ARG A 300 -43.62 3.03 8.09
CA ARG A 300 -44.73 4.00 7.87
C ARG A 300 -44.77 4.62 6.47
N SER A 301 -43.83 4.28 5.58
CA SER A 301 -43.82 4.78 4.19
C SER A 301 -44.25 3.71 3.18
N SER A 302 -44.99 4.11 2.15
CA SER A 302 -45.46 3.28 1.03
C SER A 302 -44.35 2.63 0.18
N LEU A 303 -43.08 2.87 0.53
CA LEU A 303 -41.86 2.38 -0.13
C LEU A 303 -41.48 0.93 0.24
N PHE A 304 -42.19 0.27 1.15
CA PHE A 304 -41.75 -1.02 1.71
C PHE A 304 -42.11 -2.26 0.89
N SER A 305 -43.16 -2.26 0.06
CA SER A 305 -43.55 -3.46 -0.69
C SER A 305 -42.58 -3.81 -1.82
N MET A 306 -41.90 -2.82 -2.43
CA MET A 306 -40.88 -3.06 -3.48
C MET A 306 -39.51 -3.50 -2.94
N ARG A 307 -39.25 -3.39 -1.63
CA ARG A 307 -37.94 -3.70 -1.03
C ARG A 307 -37.69 -5.19 -0.81
N GLY A 308 -38.73 -5.97 -0.53
CA GLY A 308 -38.59 -7.39 -0.18
C GLY A 308 -37.94 -8.23 -1.28
N ASP A 309 -38.40 -8.07 -2.52
CA ASP A 309 -37.94 -8.93 -3.63
C ASP A 309 -36.58 -8.49 -4.18
N SER A 310 -36.33 -7.19 -4.27
CA SER A 310 -35.02 -6.66 -4.66
C SER A 310 -33.94 -7.05 -3.64
N LEU A 311 -34.25 -6.95 -2.35
CA LEU A 311 -33.32 -7.35 -1.28
C LEU A 311 -33.06 -8.85 -1.27
N LYS A 312 -34.09 -9.68 -1.47
CA LYS A 312 -33.92 -11.15 -1.62
C LYS A 312 -33.03 -11.49 -2.83
N LYS A 313 -33.19 -10.79 -3.96
CA LYS A 313 -32.33 -10.96 -5.15
C LYS A 313 -30.87 -10.57 -4.87
N ILE A 314 -30.65 -9.47 -4.16
CA ILE A 314 -29.31 -9.02 -3.75
C ILE A 314 -28.68 -10.04 -2.81
N ILE A 315 -29.36 -10.45 -1.74
CA ILE A 315 -28.85 -11.45 -0.78
C ILE A 315 -28.54 -12.77 -1.50
N LYS A 316 -29.40 -13.21 -2.42
CA LYS A 316 -29.15 -14.40 -3.23
C LYS A 316 -27.89 -14.24 -4.09
N SER A 317 -27.71 -13.08 -4.74
CA SER A 317 -26.56 -12.80 -5.59
C SER A 317 -25.25 -12.77 -4.80
N VAL A 318 -25.25 -12.15 -3.62
CA VAL A 318 -24.08 -12.13 -2.71
C VAL A 318 -23.74 -13.55 -2.23
N LYS A 319 -24.75 -14.35 -1.83
CA LYS A 319 -24.53 -15.74 -1.42
C LYS A 319 -23.99 -16.60 -2.55
N VAL A 320 -24.52 -16.45 -3.77
CA VAL A 320 -24.03 -17.18 -4.95
C VAL A 320 -22.57 -16.81 -5.22
N ARG A 321 -22.23 -15.52 -5.26
CA ARG A 321 -20.85 -15.08 -5.49
C ARG A 321 -19.89 -15.53 -4.39
N ALA A 322 -20.31 -15.48 -3.13
CA ALA A 322 -19.49 -15.97 -2.02
C ALA A 322 -19.24 -17.49 -2.10
N LEU A 323 -20.25 -18.26 -2.53
CA LEU A 323 -20.10 -19.70 -2.78
C LEU A 323 -19.21 -20.00 -3.98
N GLU A 324 -19.30 -19.21 -5.05
CA GLU A 324 -18.40 -19.31 -6.21
C GLU A 324 -16.94 -19.07 -5.78
N LEU A 325 -16.67 -17.97 -5.07
CA LEU A 325 -15.33 -17.64 -4.59
C LEU A 325 -14.79 -18.68 -3.61
N ALA A 326 -15.63 -19.17 -2.67
CA ALA A 326 -15.23 -20.25 -1.76
C ALA A 326 -14.95 -21.57 -2.51
N GLY A 327 -15.72 -21.87 -3.56
CA GLY A 327 -15.47 -23.00 -4.44
C GLY A 327 -14.16 -22.86 -5.21
N HIS A 328 -13.83 -21.66 -5.68
CA HIS A 328 -12.55 -21.36 -6.31
C HIS A 328 -11.38 -21.45 -5.32
N GLU A 329 -11.49 -20.92 -4.10
CA GLU A 329 -10.46 -21.07 -3.06
C GLU A 329 -10.25 -22.54 -2.67
N ALA A 330 -11.33 -23.30 -2.49
CA ALA A 330 -11.24 -24.73 -2.21
C ALA A 330 -10.63 -25.51 -3.38
N ALA A 331 -10.97 -25.15 -4.63
CA ALA A 331 -10.38 -25.73 -5.82
C ALA A 331 -8.89 -25.37 -5.97
N ILE A 332 -8.49 -24.13 -5.70
CA ILE A 332 -7.09 -23.70 -5.69
C ILE A 332 -6.31 -24.46 -4.62
N SER A 333 -6.85 -24.57 -3.40
CA SER A 333 -6.23 -25.35 -2.32
C SER A 333 -6.14 -26.84 -2.66
N THR A 334 -7.16 -27.40 -3.31
CA THR A 334 -7.17 -28.80 -3.77
C THR A 334 -6.12 -29.02 -4.86
N VAL A 335 -6.05 -28.14 -5.87
CA VAL A 335 -5.04 -28.20 -6.94
C VAL A 335 -3.63 -28.02 -6.36
N GLN A 336 -3.43 -27.12 -5.39
CA GLN A 336 -2.15 -26.94 -4.70
C GLN A 336 -1.77 -28.19 -3.88
N ASN A 337 -2.73 -28.80 -3.19
CA ASN A 337 -2.52 -30.04 -2.44
C ASN A 337 -2.27 -31.24 -3.36
N GLU A 338 -2.97 -31.33 -4.48
CA GLU A 338 -2.76 -32.35 -5.52
C GLU A 338 -1.38 -32.19 -6.16
N ALA A 339 -0.98 -30.97 -6.53
CA ALA A 339 0.36 -30.67 -7.04
C ALA A 339 1.45 -30.99 -6.00
N MET A 340 1.23 -30.67 -4.73
CA MET A 340 2.14 -31.00 -3.64
C MET A 340 2.25 -32.52 -3.45
N MET A 341 1.13 -33.25 -3.50
CA MET A 341 1.10 -34.71 -3.38
C MET A 341 1.70 -35.41 -4.60
N GLU A 342 1.56 -34.84 -5.81
CA GLU A 342 2.22 -35.32 -7.02
C GLU A 342 3.74 -35.16 -6.91
N ILE A 343 4.22 -33.99 -6.46
CA ILE A 343 5.64 -33.72 -6.16
C ILE A 343 6.18 -34.68 -5.08
N LEU A 344 5.40 -34.97 -4.04
CA LEU A 344 5.77 -35.91 -2.97
C LEU A 344 5.76 -37.38 -3.45
N SER A 345 4.85 -37.74 -4.36
CA SER A 345 4.78 -39.09 -4.93
C SER A 345 5.96 -39.40 -5.86
N VAL A 346 6.44 -38.39 -6.60
CA VAL A 346 7.62 -38.49 -7.48
C VAL A 346 8.91 -38.70 -6.67
N LYS A 347 8.96 -38.25 -5.41
CA LYS A 347 10.11 -38.49 -4.52
C LYS A 347 10.17 -39.91 -3.93
N GLN A 348 9.09 -40.69 -3.96
CA GLN A 348 9.02 -41.97 -3.26
C GLN A 348 9.12 -43.22 -4.14
N ASN A 349 9.12 -43.11 -5.47
CA ASN A 349 9.23 -44.30 -6.31
C ASN A 349 9.98 -44.05 -7.64
N PRO A 350 11.28 -44.40 -7.74
CA PRO A 350 12.00 -44.20 -8.97
C PRO A 350 11.65 -45.34 -9.93
N LEU A 351 10.78 -45.04 -10.90
CA LEU A 351 10.46 -45.77 -12.14
C LEU A 351 9.17 -46.62 -12.09
N ASP A 352 8.02 -45.93 -12.18
CA ASP A 352 6.74 -46.54 -12.56
C ASP A 352 6.76 -47.00 -14.05
N PRO A 353 6.42 -48.26 -14.35
CA PRO A 353 6.30 -48.77 -15.74
C PRO A 353 5.19 -48.10 -16.58
N LYS A 354 4.27 -47.33 -16.00
CA LYS A 354 3.26 -46.54 -16.74
C LYS A 354 3.73 -45.14 -17.16
N MET A 355 4.91 -44.70 -16.70
CA MET A 355 5.43 -43.37 -16.97
C MET A 355 5.76 -43.17 -18.46
N PRO A 356 5.49 -42.00 -19.08
CA PRO A 356 5.84 -41.76 -20.49
C PRO A 356 7.33 -41.96 -20.77
N ALA A 357 7.66 -42.53 -21.93
CA ALA A 357 9.04 -42.91 -22.28
C ALA A 357 10.02 -41.73 -22.27
N SER A 358 9.57 -40.55 -22.69
CA SER A 358 10.35 -39.30 -22.66
C SER A 358 10.74 -38.87 -21.25
N LEU A 359 9.83 -39.02 -20.28
CA LEU A 359 10.07 -38.65 -18.89
C LEU A 359 10.99 -39.66 -18.19
N ARG A 360 10.86 -40.96 -18.50
CA ARG A 360 11.81 -41.99 -18.04
C ARG A 360 13.22 -41.76 -18.58
N GLN A 361 13.34 -41.31 -19.83
CA GLN A 361 14.62 -40.99 -20.44
C GLN A 361 15.26 -39.76 -19.78
N TYR A 362 14.49 -38.71 -19.52
CA TYR A 362 14.95 -37.51 -18.81
C TYR A 362 15.44 -37.82 -17.38
N LEU A 363 14.68 -38.63 -16.63
CA LEU A 363 15.06 -39.02 -15.26
C LEU A 363 16.27 -39.97 -15.22
N ARG A 364 16.44 -40.85 -16.22
CA ARG A 364 17.68 -41.62 -16.40
C ARG A 364 18.87 -40.70 -16.65
N MET A 365 18.72 -39.72 -17.53
CA MET A 365 19.80 -38.76 -17.85
C MET A 365 20.24 -37.93 -16.64
N GLN A 366 19.32 -37.60 -15.72
CA GLN A 366 19.68 -36.96 -14.45
C GLN A 366 20.36 -37.90 -13.46
N LYS A 367 19.87 -39.14 -13.32
CA LYS A 367 20.44 -40.12 -12.38
C LYS A 367 21.85 -40.58 -12.78
N ASP A 368 22.11 -40.68 -14.08
CA ASP A 368 23.41 -41.09 -14.63
C ASP A 368 24.41 -39.92 -14.71
N GLY A 369 24.05 -38.72 -14.22
CA GLY A 369 24.94 -37.55 -14.19
C GLY A 369 25.30 -36.99 -15.56
N VAL A 370 24.52 -37.30 -16.61
CA VAL A 370 24.85 -36.99 -18.01
C VAL A 370 24.50 -35.54 -18.39
N ILE A 371 23.77 -34.82 -17.53
CA ILE A 371 23.51 -33.39 -17.71
C ILE A 371 24.60 -32.59 -16.97
N THR A 372 25.76 -32.41 -17.61
CA THR A 372 26.59 -31.23 -17.33
C THR A 372 25.99 -30.06 -18.08
N VAL A 373 25.43 -29.10 -17.34
CA VAL A 373 25.10 -27.78 -17.87
C VAL A 373 26.42 -27.16 -18.34
N ARG A 374 26.65 -27.09 -19.66
CA ARG A 374 27.71 -26.26 -20.23
C ARG A 374 27.28 -24.81 -20.07
N GLU A 375 28.02 -24.05 -19.28
CA GLU A 375 27.92 -22.59 -19.28
C GLU A 375 28.18 -22.07 -20.71
N PRO A 376 27.40 -21.10 -21.20
CA PRO A 376 27.64 -20.51 -22.51
C PRO A 376 28.97 -19.75 -22.51
N ASP A 377 29.84 -20.04 -23.48
CA ASP A 377 31.10 -19.33 -23.70
C ASP A 377 30.87 -17.82 -23.83
N HIS A 378 31.42 -17.05 -22.90
CA HIS A 378 31.46 -15.60 -23.01
C HIS A 378 32.37 -15.17 -24.17
N PRO A 379 31.94 -14.22 -25.04
CA PRO A 379 32.82 -13.67 -26.06
C PRO A 379 33.96 -12.87 -25.41
N ARG A 380 35.20 -13.29 -25.71
CA ARG A 380 36.43 -12.59 -25.28
C ARG A 380 36.44 -11.16 -25.83
N ARG A 381 36.59 -10.17 -24.95
CA ARG A 381 36.83 -8.76 -25.33
C ARG A 381 38.20 -8.63 -26.01
N PRO A 382 38.34 -7.83 -27.07
CA PRO A 382 39.65 -7.53 -27.66
C PRO A 382 40.45 -6.61 -26.73
N HIS A 383 41.68 -7.00 -26.45
CA HIS A 383 42.68 -6.13 -25.81
C HIS A 383 43.06 -5.00 -26.77
N THR A 384 42.77 -3.76 -26.38
CA THR A 384 43.42 -2.58 -26.97
C THR A 384 44.84 -2.48 -26.43
N GLN A 385 45.82 -2.75 -27.29
CA GLN A 385 47.21 -2.38 -27.05
C GLN A 385 47.33 -0.85 -27.14
N LYS A 386 47.81 -0.23 -26.06
CA LYS A 386 48.32 1.14 -26.09
C LYS A 386 49.61 1.16 -26.91
N LYS A 387 49.66 2.06 -27.90
CA LYS A 387 50.90 2.67 -28.40
C LYS A 387 50.92 4.11 -27.93
#